data_AF-A0A7L3K189-F1
#
_entry.id   AF-A0A7L3K189-F1
#
_cell.length_a   1.000
_cell.length_b   1.000
_cell.length_c   1.000
_cell.angle_alpha   90.00
_cell.angle_beta   90.00
_cell.angle_gamma   90.00
#
_symmetry.space_group_name_H-M   'P 1'
#
loop_
_entity.id
_entity.type
_entity.pdbx_description
1 polymer ?
#
loop_
_entity_poly.entity_id
_entity_poly.type
_entity_poly.pdbx_seq_one_letter_code
_entity_poly.pdbx_strand_id
1 'polypeptide(L)'
;MAAKVFESIGKLGLGLAVVGGVVNSALYNVDAGHRAVIFDRFRGVQDVVVGEGTHFLIPWVQKPIIFDCRSRPRNVPVITGSKGGGWGFLGIQGIQKILGIPGLLGIQGVQGLVWVGKVIQLPSITTEILKSVVARFDAGELITQRELVSRQVSEDLTERAATFGLILDDVSLTHLAFGKEFTEAVEMKQVAQQEAERARFIVEK
;
A
#
# COMPACT_ATOMS: atom_id res chain seq x y z
N MET A 1 -58.78 -38.19 7.56
CA MET A 1 -57.58 -37.84 8.35
C MET A 1 -56.33 -37.61 7.50
N ALA A 2 -56.11 -38.34 6.40
CA ALA A 2 -54.93 -38.19 5.53
C ALA A 2 -54.71 -36.78 4.93
N ALA A 3 -55.78 -36.07 4.54
CA ALA A 3 -55.66 -34.72 3.94
C ALA A 3 -55.10 -33.67 4.92
N LYS A 4 -55.50 -33.70 6.20
CA LYS A 4 -54.98 -32.80 7.25
C LYS A 4 -53.50 -33.09 7.57
N VAL A 5 -53.08 -34.35 7.47
CA VAL A 5 -51.69 -34.76 7.65
C VAL A 5 -50.83 -34.26 6.49
N PHE A 6 -51.31 -34.38 5.26
CA PHE A 6 -50.60 -33.88 4.07
C PHE A 6 -50.45 -32.35 4.07
N GLU A 7 -51.48 -31.62 4.49
CA GLU A 7 -51.45 -30.16 4.63
C GLU A 7 -50.49 -29.71 5.75
N SER A 8 -50.44 -30.46 6.85
CA SER A 8 -49.51 -30.20 7.96
C SER A 8 -48.05 -30.50 7.57
N ILE A 9 -47.80 -31.57 6.82
CA ILE A 9 -46.48 -31.91 6.27
C ILE A 9 -46.05 -30.86 5.23
N GLY A 10 -46.96 -30.38 4.37
CA GLY A 10 -46.68 -29.32 3.41
C GLY A 10 -46.29 -28.00 4.08
N LYS A 11 -47.00 -27.61 5.16
CA LYS A 11 -46.67 -26.42 5.97
C LYS A 11 -45.34 -26.57 6.70
N LEU A 12 -45.04 -27.75 7.24
CA LEU A 12 -43.75 -28.05 7.88
C LEU A 12 -42.58 -28.04 6.87
N GLY A 13 -42.78 -28.62 5.68
CA GLY A 13 -41.78 -28.63 4.62
C GLY A 13 -41.49 -27.22 4.08
N LEU A 14 -42.53 -26.40 3.91
CA LEU A 14 -42.38 -25.00 3.51
C LEU A 14 -41.66 -24.18 4.59
N GLY A 15 -42.00 -24.40 5.87
CA GLY A 15 -41.32 -23.74 6.99
C GLY A 15 -39.84 -24.09 7.06
N LEU A 16 -39.49 -25.36 6.91
CA LEU A 16 -38.10 -25.82 6.87
C LEU A 16 -37.34 -25.28 5.66
N ALA A 17 -37.98 -25.19 4.49
CA ALA A 17 -37.37 -24.62 3.30
C ALA A 17 -37.07 -23.11 3.45
N VAL A 18 -38.00 -22.35 4.04
CA VAL A 18 -37.80 -20.92 4.31
C VAL A 18 -36.68 -20.72 5.33
N VAL A 19 -36.67 -21.48 6.43
CA VAL A 19 -35.61 -21.39 7.45
C VAL A 19 -34.26 -21.79 6.88
N GLY A 20 -34.18 -22.88 6.10
CA GLY A 20 -32.96 -23.32 5.44
C GLY A 20 -32.41 -22.29 4.44
N GLY A 21 -33.28 -21.62 3.68
CA GLY A 21 -32.88 -20.54 2.76
C GLY A 21 -32.36 -19.30 3.49
N VAL A 22 -32.97 -18.94 4.63
CA VAL A 22 -32.50 -17.82 5.45
C VAL A 22 -31.15 -18.11 6.08
N VAL A 23 -30.93 -19.32 6.61
CA VAL A 23 -29.63 -19.71 7.18
C VAL A 23 -28.53 -19.73 6.13
N ASN A 24 -28.79 -20.24 4.93
CA ASN A 24 -27.80 -20.24 3.86
C ASN A 24 -27.44 -18.83 3.40
N SER A 25 -28.44 -17.95 3.26
CA SER A 25 -28.19 -16.54 2.90
C SER A 25 -27.55 -15.71 4.03
N ALA A 26 -27.57 -16.22 5.27
CA ALA A 26 -26.95 -15.60 6.43
C ALA A 26 -25.47 -15.98 6.62
N LEU A 27 -24.97 -16.95 5.86
CA LEU A 27 -23.58 -17.37 5.94
C LEU A 27 -22.75 -16.73 4.82
N TYR A 28 -21.61 -16.16 5.19
CA TYR A 28 -20.60 -15.73 4.23
C TYR A 28 -19.23 -16.20 4.67
N ASN A 29 -18.35 -16.46 3.70
CA ASN A 29 -16.99 -16.88 3.95
C ASN A 29 -16.01 -15.77 3.58
N VAL A 30 -14.99 -15.59 4.41
CA VAL A 30 -13.88 -14.68 4.15
C VAL A 30 -12.62 -15.51 3.94
N ASP A 31 -12.10 -15.47 2.71
CA ASP A 31 -10.88 -16.19 2.34
C ASP A 31 -9.65 -15.64 3.06
N ALA A 32 -8.66 -16.51 3.26
CA ALA A 32 -7.38 -16.13 3.86
C ALA A 32 -6.70 -14.98 3.09
N GLY A 33 -6.21 -13.99 3.83
CA GLY A 33 -5.62 -12.75 3.30
C GLY A 33 -6.63 -11.68 2.88
N HIS A 34 -7.93 -11.93 3.02
CA HIS A 34 -8.96 -10.90 2.91
C HIS A 34 -9.51 -10.52 4.29
N ARG A 35 -10.06 -9.32 4.38
CA ARG A 35 -10.81 -8.86 5.55
C ARG A 35 -12.15 -8.30 5.10
N ALA A 36 -13.20 -8.58 5.86
CA ALA A 36 -14.52 -8.07 5.57
C ALA A 36 -14.88 -6.92 6.52
N VAL A 37 -15.47 -5.87 5.97
CA VAL A 37 -16.16 -4.83 6.73
C VAL A 37 -17.65 -4.98 6.48
N ILE A 38 -18.44 -4.99 7.54
CA ILE A 38 -19.89 -5.17 7.42
C ILE A 38 -20.56 -3.81 7.23
N PHE A 39 -21.32 -3.67 6.14
CA PHE A 39 -22.20 -2.53 5.90
C PHE A 39 -23.62 -2.86 6.35
N ASP A 40 -24.15 -2.13 7.31
CA ASP A 40 -25.54 -2.18 7.75
C ASP A 40 -26.35 -1.08 7.04
N ARG A 41 -27.52 -1.43 6.50
CA ARG A 41 -28.41 -0.47 5.82
C ARG A 41 -28.87 0.67 6.72
N PHE A 42 -29.00 0.45 8.03
CA PHE A 42 -29.55 1.45 8.97
C PHE A 42 -28.48 2.22 9.72
N ARG A 43 -27.36 1.59 10.08
CA ARG A 43 -26.27 2.20 10.85
C ARG A 43 -25.06 2.59 9.99
N GLY A 44 -25.04 2.19 8.72
CA GLY A 44 -23.88 2.36 7.86
C GLY A 44 -22.81 1.33 8.16
N VAL A 45 -21.55 1.74 8.03
CA VAL A 45 -20.39 0.84 8.06
C VAL A 45 -20.03 0.55 9.50
N GLN A 46 -19.91 -0.73 9.85
CA GLN A 46 -19.45 -1.14 11.17
C GLN A 46 -17.92 -0.99 11.27
N ASP A 47 -17.43 -0.44 12.38
CA ASP A 47 -15.98 -0.27 12.63
C ASP A 47 -15.26 -1.60 12.91
N VAL A 48 -16.02 -2.68 13.13
CA VAL A 48 -15.45 -4.00 13.43
C VAL A 48 -15.02 -4.69 12.13
N VAL A 49 -13.74 -5.06 12.09
CA VAL A 49 -13.18 -5.86 11.00
C VAL A 49 -13.32 -7.32 11.31
N VAL A 50 -13.90 -8.03 10.36
CA VAL A 50 -14.07 -9.46 10.45
C VAL A 50 -12.92 -10.12 9.68
N GLY A 51 -12.19 -10.97 10.40
CA GLY A 51 -11.05 -11.73 9.85
C GLY A 51 -11.50 -12.89 8.97
N GLU A 52 -10.53 -13.72 8.56
CA GLU A 52 -10.77 -14.94 7.81
C GLU A 52 -11.71 -15.91 8.55
N GLY A 53 -12.46 -16.70 7.78
CA GLY A 53 -13.41 -17.69 8.31
C GLY A 53 -14.86 -17.47 7.88
N THR A 54 -15.74 -18.35 8.37
CA THR A 54 -17.17 -18.30 8.09
C THR A 54 -17.87 -17.46 9.15
N HIS A 55 -18.58 -16.43 8.71
CA HIS A 55 -19.23 -15.45 9.56
C HIS A 55 -20.71 -15.36 9.24
N PHE A 56 -21.49 -14.92 10.24
CA PHE A 56 -22.93 -14.73 10.12
C PHE A 56 -23.24 -13.27 9.80
N LEU A 57 -24.09 -13.05 8.81
CA LEU A 57 -24.69 -11.77 8.48
C LEU A 57 -26.22 -11.87 8.54
N ILE A 58 -26.88 -10.75 8.79
CA ILE A 58 -28.34 -10.67 8.69
C ILE A 58 -28.69 -10.42 7.21
N PRO A 59 -29.34 -11.38 6.52
CA PRO A 59 -29.73 -11.21 5.12
C PRO A 59 -30.57 -9.94 4.96
N TRP A 60 -30.43 -9.23 3.85
CA TRP A 60 -31.10 -7.96 3.50
C TRP A 60 -30.63 -6.69 4.22
N VAL A 61 -30.29 -6.79 5.50
CA VAL A 61 -29.87 -5.63 6.31
C VAL A 61 -28.37 -5.40 6.18
N GLN A 62 -27.58 -6.48 6.23
CA GLN A 62 -26.12 -6.41 6.22
C GLN A 62 -25.56 -6.87 4.88
N LYS A 63 -24.51 -6.18 4.40
CA LYS A 63 -23.74 -6.55 3.21
C LYS A 63 -22.24 -6.58 3.56
N PRO A 64 -21.54 -7.70 3.32
CA PRO A 64 -20.10 -7.77 3.57
C PRO A 64 -19.37 -7.13 2.39
N ILE A 65 -18.45 -6.21 2.70
CA ILE A 65 -17.51 -5.65 1.73
C ILE A 65 -16.15 -6.28 2.03
N ILE A 66 -15.69 -7.12 1.10
CA ILE A 66 -14.44 -7.87 1.26
C ILE A 66 -13.30 -7.07 0.62
N PHE A 67 -12.24 -6.85 1.38
CA PHE A 67 -11.03 -6.15 0.96
C PHE A 67 -9.84 -7.10 0.97
N ASP A 68 -8.98 -7.00 -0.04
CA ASP A 68 -7.69 -7.69 -0.04
C ASP A 68 -6.72 -6.95 0.89
N CYS A 69 -6.18 -7.67 1.88
CA CYS A 69 -5.20 -7.16 2.84
C CYS A 69 -3.79 -7.73 2.60
N ARG A 70 -3.56 -8.38 1.46
CA ARG A 70 -2.26 -8.93 1.10
C ARG A 70 -1.26 -7.84 0.77
N SER A 71 -0.01 -8.10 1.14
CA SER A 71 1.14 -7.31 0.72
C SER A 71 1.37 -7.48 -0.78
N ARG A 72 1.42 -6.37 -1.52
CA ARG A 72 1.73 -6.34 -2.95
C ARG A 72 2.94 -5.43 -3.17
N PRO A 73 3.99 -5.89 -3.88
CA PRO A 73 5.10 -5.02 -4.24
C PRO A 73 4.63 -3.93 -5.20
N ARG A 74 5.09 -2.69 -5.01
CA ARG A 74 4.84 -1.57 -5.92
C ARG A 74 6.14 -0.83 -6.23
N ASN A 75 6.42 -0.68 -7.51
CA ASN A 75 7.51 0.16 -8.00
C ASN A 75 6.96 1.54 -8.36
N VAL A 76 7.54 2.60 -7.79
CA VAL A 76 7.21 3.99 -8.13
C VAL A 76 8.47 4.65 -8.68
N PRO A 77 8.59 4.78 -10.01
CA PRO A 77 9.71 5.50 -10.60
C PRO A 77 9.55 6.99 -10.36
N VAL A 78 10.61 7.65 -9.89
CA VAL A 78 10.62 9.09 -9.62
C VAL A 78 11.83 9.72 -10.29
N ILE A 79 11.59 10.82 -11.00
CA ILE A 79 12.66 11.63 -11.60
C ILE A 79 12.85 12.84 -10.71
N THR A 80 14.08 13.04 -10.20
CA THR A 80 14.40 14.15 -9.31
C THR A 80 15.83 14.65 -9.47
N GLY A 81 16.03 15.95 -9.28
CA GLY A 81 17.37 16.53 -9.18
C GLY A 81 17.97 16.30 -7.80
N SER A 82 19.29 16.10 -7.74
CA SER A 82 20.07 16.10 -6.49
C SER A 82 20.56 17.53 -6.16
N LYS A 83 21.05 17.75 -4.94
CA LYS A 83 21.52 19.07 -4.46
C LYS A 83 22.62 19.67 -5.34
N GLY A 84 23.48 18.83 -5.93
CA GLY A 84 24.61 19.23 -6.77
C GLY A 84 24.27 19.59 -8.22
N GLY A 85 22.98 19.61 -8.60
CA GLY A 85 22.57 19.98 -9.96
C GLY A 85 22.63 18.85 -10.99
N GLY A 86 22.72 17.58 -10.55
CA GLY A 86 22.59 16.41 -11.42
C GLY A 86 21.15 15.91 -11.49
N TRP A 87 20.64 15.69 -12.71
CA TRP A 87 19.39 14.96 -12.95
C TRP A 87 19.61 13.46 -12.65
N GLY A 88 18.92 12.94 -11.64
CA GLY A 88 18.93 11.51 -11.28
C GLY A 88 17.57 10.86 -11.52
N PHE A 89 17.58 9.68 -12.14
CA PHE A 89 16.45 8.76 -12.17
C PHE A 89 16.51 7.89 -10.92
N LEU A 90 15.64 8.13 -9.94
CA LEU A 90 15.54 7.28 -8.77
C LEU A 90 14.29 6.41 -8.83
N GLY A 91 14.51 5.11 -9.05
CA GLY A 91 13.47 4.09 -8.91
C GLY A 91 13.43 3.55 -7.49
N ILE A 92 12.30 3.75 -6.78
CA ILE A 92 12.02 3.04 -5.53
C ILE A 92 11.11 1.86 -5.82
N GLN A 93 11.49 0.67 -5.37
CA GLN A 93 10.55 -0.45 -5.26
C GLN A 93 10.22 -0.66 -3.79
N GLY A 94 9.03 -0.26 -3.38
CA GLY A 94 8.53 -0.52 -2.03
C GLY A 94 7.74 -1.82 -1.99
N ILE A 95 7.94 -2.64 -0.96
CA ILE A 95 7.07 -3.78 -0.68
C ILE A 95 5.95 -3.29 0.22
N GLN A 96 4.76 -3.11 -0.36
CA GLN A 96 3.68 -2.46 0.34
C GLN A 96 2.67 -3.47 0.88
N LYS A 97 2.47 -3.48 2.19
CA LYS A 97 1.30 -4.11 2.81
C LYS A 97 0.33 -3.04 3.24
N ILE A 98 -0.73 -2.88 2.46
CA ILE A 98 -1.84 -2.02 2.86
C ILE A 98 -2.66 -2.81 3.89
N LEU A 99 -2.25 -2.76 5.16
CA LEU A 99 -3.14 -3.13 6.24
C LEU A 99 -4.07 -1.93 6.48
N GLY A 100 -5.17 -1.89 5.72
CA GLY A 100 -6.22 -0.92 5.99
C GLY A 100 -6.75 -1.16 7.39
N ILE A 101 -6.33 -0.34 8.35
CA ILE A 101 -7.00 -0.26 9.65
C ILE A 101 -8.25 0.59 9.42
N PRO A 102 -9.46 0.04 9.59
CA PRO A 102 -10.68 0.82 9.53
C PRO A 102 -10.97 1.42 10.90
N GLY A 103 -9.96 2.11 11.46
CA GLY A 103 -10.08 2.92 12.66
C GLY A 103 -10.09 4.42 12.35
N LEU A 104 -9.83 4.80 11.10
CA LEU A 104 -9.78 6.18 10.63
C LEU A 104 -10.71 6.42 9.43
N LEU A 105 -11.75 5.59 9.29
CA LEU A 105 -12.76 5.72 8.24
C LEU A 105 -14.04 6.35 8.81
N GLY A 106 -13.94 7.61 9.22
CA GLY A 106 -15.11 8.50 9.33
C GLY A 106 -15.67 8.81 7.93
N ILE A 107 -16.11 7.80 7.19
CA ILE A 107 -16.56 7.94 5.80
C ILE A 107 -17.98 7.39 5.71
N GLN A 108 -18.94 8.15 6.22
CA GLN A 108 -20.32 7.98 5.81
C GLN A 108 -20.45 8.45 4.35
N GLY A 109 -20.76 7.52 3.46
CA GLY A 109 -21.15 7.80 2.07
C GLY A 109 -20.01 7.71 1.06
N VAL A 110 -20.24 6.93 -0.01
CA VAL A 110 -19.43 6.86 -1.25
C VAL A 110 -18.12 6.03 -1.17
N GLN A 111 -18.20 4.81 -0.64
CA GLN A 111 -17.00 4.04 -0.24
C GLN A 111 -16.28 3.19 -1.29
N GLY A 112 -16.76 3.08 -2.53
CA GLY A 112 -16.01 2.38 -3.60
C GLY A 112 -14.86 3.22 -4.18
N LEU A 113 -15.06 4.53 -4.32
CA LEU A 113 -14.12 5.45 -4.98
C LEU A 113 -13.01 5.95 -4.05
N VAL A 114 -13.28 6.04 -2.75
CA VAL A 114 -12.31 6.59 -1.77
C VAL A 114 -11.17 5.62 -1.46
N TRP A 115 -11.43 4.31 -1.45
CA TRP A 115 -10.37 3.29 -1.30
C TRP A 115 -9.41 3.31 -2.49
N VAL A 116 -9.95 3.35 -3.71
CA VAL A 116 -9.15 3.47 -4.94
C VAL A 116 -8.37 4.80 -4.92
N GLY A 117 -9.00 5.90 -4.51
CA GLY A 117 -8.34 7.21 -4.35
C GLY A 117 -7.18 7.21 -3.34
N LYS A 118 -7.36 6.65 -2.14
CA LYS A 118 -6.29 6.53 -1.13
C LYS A 118 -5.14 5.65 -1.62
N VAL A 119 -5.45 4.54 -2.28
CA VAL A 119 -4.44 3.63 -2.89
C VAL A 119 -3.71 4.30 -4.07
N ILE A 120 -4.34 5.26 -4.76
CA ILE A 120 -3.73 6.09 -5.83
C ILE A 120 -2.86 7.21 -5.25
N GLN A 121 -3.07 7.65 -4.01
CA GLN A 121 -2.29 8.72 -3.39
C GLN A 121 -0.88 8.29 -2.95
N LEU A 122 -0.62 6.99 -2.72
CA LEU A 122 0.70 6.52 -2.29
C LEU A 122 1.83 6.86 -3.27
N PRO A 123 1.67 6.69 -4.60
CA PRO A 123 2.64 7.19 -5.57
C PRO A 123 2.96 8.68 -5.41
N SER A 124 1.97 9.52 -5.10
CA SER A 124 2.15 10.96 -4.92
C SER A 124 2.97 11.28 -3.67
N ILE A 125 2.61 10.68 -2.53
CA ILE A 125 3.30 10.90 -1.25
C ILE A 125 4.73 10.37 -1.31
N THR A 126 4.92 9.20 -1.93
CA THR A 126 6.24 8.60 -2.14
C THR A 126 7.11 9.51 -3.00
N THR A 127 6.54 10.09 -4.06
CA THR A 127 7.25 11.03 -4.94
C THR A 127 7.64 12.32 -4.20
N GLU A 128 6.76 12.86 -3.37
CA GLU A 128 7.01 14.08 -2.59
C GLU A 128 8.16 13.89 -1.59
N ILE A 129 8.07 12.83 -0.77
CA ILE A 129 9.07 12.52 0.26
C ILE A 129 10.41 12.16 -0.40
N LEU A 130 10.40 11.39 -1.48
CA LEU A 130 11.63 11.08 -2.17
C LEU A 130 12.31 12.33 -2.73
N LYS A 131 11.55 13.23 -3.36
CA LYS A 131 12.10 14.49 -3.85
C LYS A 131 12.69 15.34 -2.72
N SER A 132 12.02 15.39 -1.56
CA SER A 132 12.48 16.19 -0.42
C SER A 132 13.76 15.62 0.22
N VAL A 133 13.89 14.30 0.31
CA VAL A 133 15.09 13.63 0.85
C VAL A 133 16.24 13.69 -0.15
N VAL A 134 16.01 13.36 -1.42
CA VAL A 134 17.06 13.36 -2.46
C VAL A 134 17.64 14.75 -2.70
N ALA A 135 16.83 15.81 -2.56
CA ALA A 135 17.31 17.19 -2.67
C ALA A 135 18.31 17.60 -1.58
N ARG A 136 18.42 16.85 -0.48
CA ARG A 136 19.35 17.13 0.63
C ARG A 136 20.74 16.54 0.41
N PHE A 137 20.84 15.46 -0.35
CA PHE A 137 22.06 14.71 -0.59
C PHE A 137 22.66 15.00 -1.97
N ASP A 138 23.98 14.87 -2.08
CA ASP A 138 24.65 14.86 -3.37
C ASP A 138 24.64 13.46 -4.02
N ALA A 139 24.85 13.39 -5.33
CA ALA A 139 24.84 12.13 -6.07
C ALA A 139 25.82 11.09 -5.53
N GLY A 140 27.03 11.50 -5.11
CA GLY A 140 28.02 10.60 -4.51
C GLY A 140 27.59 10.06 -3.14
N GLU A 141 26.89 10.87 -2.35
CA GLU A 141 26.36 10.49 -1.04
C GLU A 141 25.17 9.53 -1.19
N LEU A 142 24.33 9.72 -2.20
CA LEU A 142 23.22 8.80 -2.49
C LEU A 142 23.68 7.38 -2.82
N ILE A 143 24.88 7.23 -3.41
CA ILE A 143 25.49 5.93 -3.69
C ILE A 143 26.13 5.35 -2.41
N THR A 144 26.96 6.15 -1.75
CA THR A 144 27.79 5.68 -0.61
C THR A 144 26.98 5.49 0.68
N GLN A 145 25.99 6.35 0.93
CA GLN A 145 25.17 6.36 2.13
C GLN A 145 23.73 5.91 1.84
N ARG A 146 23.53 5.05 0.83
CA ARG A 146 22.21 4.57 0.41
C ARG A 146 21.38 4.00 1.55
N GLU A 147 22.00 3.30 2.50
CA GLU A 147 21.30 2.71 3.64
C GLU A 147 20.72 3.79 4.58
N LEU A 148 21.48 4.85 4.84
CA LEU A 148 21.03 5.99 5.62
C LEU A 148 19.87 6.70 4.92
N VAL A 149 19.98 6.92 3.62
CA VAL A 149 18.92 7.54 2.81
C VAL A 149 17.66 6.67 2.79
N SER A 150 17.81 5.35 2.64
CA SER A 150 16.68 4.40 2.66
C SER A 150 15.96 4.42 4.00
N ARG A 151 16.71 4.45 5.11
CA ARG A 151 16.13 4.54 6.45
C ARG A 151 15.35 5.83 6.64
N GLN A 152 15.92 6.97 6.24
CA GLN A 152 15.27 8.27 6.35
C GLN A 152 13.98 8.34 5.50
N VAL A 153 14.02 7.83 4.27
CA VAL A 153 12.81 7.73 3.42
C VAL A 153 11.76 6.84 4.07
N SER A 154 12.16 5.72 4.67
CA SER A 154 11.21 4.80 5.33
C SER A 154 10.53 5.45 6.55
N GLU A 155 11.29 6.15 7.39
CA GLU A 155 10.78 6.89 8.56
C GLU A 155 9.76 7.98 8.12
N ASP A 156 10.15 8.85 7.18
CA ASP A 156 9.31 9.93 6.67
C ASP A 156 8.04 9.39 5.96
N LEU A 157 8.20 8.33 5.15
CA LEU A 157 7.08 7.71 4.44
C LEU A 157 6.09 7.06 5.41
N THR A 158 6.59 6.41 6.47
CA THR A 158 5.77 5.76 7.49
C THR A 158 4.96 6.78 8.29
N GLU A 159 5.58 7.87 8.73
CA GLU A 159 4.88 8.95 9.44
C GLU A 159 3.78 9.57 8.57
N ARG A 160 4.10 9.83 7.29
CA ARG A 160 3.12 10.43 6.38
C ARG A 160 2.00 9.46 6.02
N ALA A 161 2.31 8.18 5.78
CA ALA A 161 1.33 7.15 5.48
C ALA A 161 0.36 6.92 6.65
N ALA A 162 0.83 7.03 7.90
CA ALA A 162 0.00 6.91 9.09
C ALA A 162 -1.14 7.95 9.11
N THR A 163 -0.89 9.17 8.64
CA THR A 163 -1.91 10.23 8.52
C THR A 163 -3.07 9.82 7.59
N PHE A 164 -2.80 9.00 6.59
CA PHE A 164 -3.82 8.51 5.64
C PHE A 164 -4.49 7.20 6.09
N GLY A 165 -4.06 6.63 7.21
CA GLY A 165 -4.49 5.32 7.71
C GLY A 165 -3.87 4.15 6.94
N LEU A 166 -2.67 4.36 6.37
CA LEU A 166 -1.93 3.37 5.61
C LEU A 166 -0.75 2.88 6.46
N ILE A 167 -0.65 1.58 6.64
CA ILE A 167 0.54 0.94 7.20
C ILE A 167 1.47 0.55 6.05
N LEU A 168 2.77 0.67 6.29
CA LEU A 168 3.82 0.20 5.38
C LEU A 168 4.62 -0.85 6.13
N ASP A 169 4.87 -1.99 5.49
CA ASP A 169 5.65 -3.08 6.09
C ASP A 169 7.15 -2.84 5.92
N ASP A 170 7.58 -2.57 4.68
CA ASP A 170 8.98 -2.28 4.37
C ASP A 170 9.10 -1.38 3.14
N VAL A 171 10.10 -0.50 3.16
CA VAL A 171 10.37 0.47 2.10
C VAL A 171 11.85 0.41 1.80
N SER A 172 12.19 -0.06 0.61
CA SER A 172 13.58 -0.12 0.15
C SER A 172 13.76 0.67 -1.15
N LEU A 173 14.87 1.41 -1.22
CA LEU A 173 15.35 1.95 -2.48
C LEU A 173 15.90 0.77 -3.29
N THR A 174 15.63 0.67 -4.60
CA THR A 174 16.20 -0.41 -5.44
C THR A 174 17.21 0.09 -6.46
N HIS A 175 16.81 1.01 -7.34
CA HIS A 175 17.64 1.42 -8.47
C HIS A 175 17.85 2.93 -8.47
N LEU A 176 19.08 3.35 -8.17
CA LEU A 176 19.58 4.70 -8.40
C LEU A 176 20.29 4.70 -9.76
N ALA A 177 19.74 5.41 -10.74
CA ALA A 177 20.37 5.60 -12.04
C ALA A 177 20.56 7.09 -12.30
N PHE A 178 21.77 7.49 -12.67
CA PHE A 178 22.01 8.87 -13.09
C PHE A 178 21.86 8.98 -14.61
N GLY A 179 21.49 10.17 -15.11
CA GLY A 179 21.50 10.42 -16.55
C GLY A 179 22.91 10.23 -17.13
N LYS A 180 23.00 9.80 -18.41
CA LYS A 180 24.28 9.52 -19.09
C LYS A 180 25.26 10.70 -18.99
N GLU A 181 24.76 11.92 -19.17
CA GLU A 181 25.51 13.17 -19.10
C GLU A 181 26.15 13.40 -17.71
N PHE A 182 25.45 13.01 -16.63
CA PHE A 182 25.96 13.15 -15.27
C PHE A 182 27.05 12.11 -14.99
N THR A 183 26.85 10.86 -15.43
CA THR A 183 27.86 9.81 -15.31
C THR A 183 29.14 10.19 -16.04
N GLU A 184 29.03 10.69 -17.29
CA GLU A 184 30.17 11.19 -18.06
C GLU A 184 30.88 12.36 -17.36
N ALA A 185 30.13 13.30 -16.80
CA ALA A 185 30.71 14.43 -16.06
C ALA A 185 31.44 13.99 -14.78
N VAL A 186 30.93 12.98 -14.07
CA VAL A 186 31.58 12.42 -12.87
C VAL A 186 32.85 11.65 -13.26
N GLU A 187 32.80 10.83 -14.31
CA GLU A 187 33.97 10.12 -14.83
C GLU A 187 35.07 11.10 -15.25
N MET A 188 34.73 12.17 -15.98
CA MET A 188 35.69 13.22 -16.35
C MET A 188 36.32 13.89 -15.12
N LYS A 189 35.53 14.19 -14.08
CA LYS A 189 36.06 14.75 -12.82
C LYS A 189 37.01 13.78 -12.12
N GLN A 190 36.70 12.49 -12.12
CA GLN A 190 37.57 11.48 -11.51
C GLN A 190 38.90 11.34 -12.27
N VAL A 191 38.86 11.32 -13.61
CA VAL A 191 40.09 11.28 -14.43
C VAL A 191 40.95 12.52 -14.16
N ALA A 192 40.35 13.71 -14.12
CA ALA A 192 41.07 14.94 -13.84
C ALA A 192 41.70 14.95 -12.42
N GLN A 193 40.99 14.42 -11.41
CA GLN A 193 41.54 14.28 -10.05
C GLN A 193 42.70 13.29 -10.00
N GLN A 194 42.59 12.14 -10.67
CA GLN A 194 43.66 11.16 -10.73
C GLN A 194 44.90 11.70 -11.44
N GLU A 195 44.72 12.46 -12.53
CA GLU A 195 45.81 13.14 -13.23
C GLU A 195 46.48 14.20 -12.35
N ALA A 196 45.70 14.98 -11.61
CA ALA A 196 46.23 15.96 -10.66
C ALA A 196 47.03 15.31 -9.52
N GLU A 197 46.56 14.19 -8.96
CA GLU A 197 47.30 13.41 -7.95
C GLU A 197 48.60 12.83 -8.51
N ARG A 198 48.56 12.27 -9.72
CA ARG A 198 49.77 11.79 -10.41
C ARG A 198 50.77 12.91 -10.66
N ALA A 199 50.29 14.07 -11.10
CA ALA A 199 51.14 15.23 -11.33
C ALA A 199 51.80 15.71 -10.01
N ARG A 200 51.04 15.76 -8.90
CA ARG A 200 51.62 16.06 -7.57
C ARG A 200 52.68 15.06 -7.16
N PHE A 201 52.43 13.76 -7.34
CA PHE A 201 53.40 12.71 -6.99
C PHE A 201 54.70 12.79 -7.81
N ILE A 202 54.63 13.22 -9.07
CA ILE A 202 55.82 13.44 -9.91
C ILE A 202 56.62 14.66 -9.44
N VAL A 203 55.95 15.71 -8.97
CA VAL A 203 56.60 16.96 -8.52
C VAL A 203 57.25 16.82 -7.14
N GLU A 204 56.72 15.97 -6.26
CA GLU A 204 57.29 15.69 -4.93
C GLU A 204 58.50 14.74 -4.95
N LYS A 205 58.82 14.15 -6.10
CA LYS A 205 59.90 13.16 -6.27
C LYS A 205 61.14 13.79 -6.91
#